data_AF-A0A9E4Y7D3-F1
#
_entry.id   AF-A0A9E4Y7D3-F1
#
_cell.length_a   1.000
_cell.length_b   1.000
_cell.length_c   1.000
_cell.angle_alpha   90.00
_cell.angle_beta   90.00
_cell.angle_gamma   90.00
#
_symmetry.space_group_name_H-M   'P 1'
#
loop_
_entity.id
_entity.type
_entity.pdbx_description
1 polymer ?
#
loop_
_entity_poly.entity_id
_entity_poly.type
_entity_poly.pdbx_seq_one_letter_code
_entity_poly.pdbx_strand_id
1 'polypeptide(L)'
;MTDAKRSGRLDAAHRRDADRLEASLGRLPKVRPRPALILLIGLPGSGKSHFARQLAKRHPAAILDSDALRGVLYKSPQHTDQENARLFPAIQLLTRRLLDRRV
;
A
#
# COMPACT_ATOMS: atom_id res chain seq x y z
N MET A 1 26.14 -5.14 19.11
CA MET A 1 24.83 -5.64 19.62
C MET A 1 23.67 -4.66 19.33
N THR A 2 23.80 -3.80 18.31
CA THR A 2 22.94 -2.59 18.13
C THR A 2 22.09 -2.65 16.86
N ASP A 3 22.43 -3.50 15.90
CA ASP A 3 21.81 -3.52 14.56
C ASP A 3 20.57 -4.43 14.48
N ALA A 4 20.65 -5.64 15.03
CA ALA A 4 19.52 -6.60 15.06
C ALA A 4 18.30 -6.07 15.84
N LYS A 5 18.54 -5.34 16.94
CA LYS A 5 17.47 -4.74 17.76
C LYS A 5 16.79 -3.57 17.05
N ARG A 6 17.53 -2.83 16.21
CA ARG A 6 17.03 -1.73 15.40
C ARG A 6 16.21 -2.25 14.21
N SER A 7 16.72 -3.27 13.51
CA SER A 7 16.01 -3.96 12.42
C SER A 7 14.68 -4.56 12.91
N GLY A 8 14.67 -5.33 14.01
CA GLY A 8 13.43 -5.91 14.53
C GLY A 8 12.37 -4.89 14.95
N ARG A 9 12.78 -3.70 15.40
CA ARG A 9 11.87 -2.61 15.77
C ARG A 9 11.24 -1.93 14.55
N LEU A 10 12.01 -1.78 13.47
CA LEU A 10 11.53 -1.26 12.18
C LEU A 10 10.53 -2.24 11.55
N ASP A 11 10.81 -3.53 11.59
CA ASP A 11 9.90 -4.56 11.08
C ASP A 11 8.56 -4.59 11.83
N ALA A 12 8.59 -4.35 13.14
CA ALA A 12 7.36 -4.23 13.93
C ALA A 12 6.59 -2.94 13.59
N ALA A 13 7.28 -1.83 13.28
CA ALA A 13 6.65 -0.59 12.86
C ALA A 13 5.97 -0.72 11.49
N HIS A 14 6.68 -1.29 10.50
CA HIS A 14 6.13 -1.53 9.18
C HIS A 14 4.91 -2.45 9.21
N ARG A 15 4.92 -3.48 10.08
CA ARG A 15 3.75 -4.34 10.31
C ARG A 15 2.54 -3.55 10.83
N ARG A 16 2.72 -2.75 11.89
CA ARG A 16 1.63 -1.92 12.43
C ARG A 16 1.08 -0.93 11.39
N ASP A 17 1.95 -0.30 10.63
CA ASP A 17 1.53 0.62 9.57
C ASP A 17 0.80 -0.14 8.46
N ALA A 18 1.30 -1.31 8.02
CA ALA A 18 0.63 -2.14 7.03
C ALA A 18 -0.77 -2.60 7.50
N ASP A 19 -0.92 -2.99 8.78
CA ASP A 19 -2.22 -3.36 9.36
C ASP A 19 -3.19 -2.17 9.32
N ARG A 20 -2.72 -0.96 9.66
CA ARG A 20 -3.53 0.27 9.61
C ARG A 20 -3.92 0.64 8.17
N LEU A 21 -3.00 0.50 7.23
CA LEU A 21 -3.27 0.73 5.81
C LEU A 21 -4.29 -0.28 5.28
N GLU A 22 -4.15 -1.56 5.62
CA GLU A 22 -5.08 -2.61 5.19
C GLU A 22 -6.49 -2.36 5.69
N ALA A 23 -6.64 -1.98 6.96
CA ALA A 23 -7.93 -1.64 7.56
C ALA A 23 -8.64 -0.47 6.83
N SER A 24 -7.89 0.39 6.14
CA SER A 24 -8.44 1.53 5.38
C SER A 24 -8.95 1.16 3.97
N LEU A 25 -8.60 -0.03 3.44
CA LEU A 25 -8.94 -0.43 2.07
C LEU A 25 -10.42 -0.82 1.88
N GLY A 26 -11.17 -0.94 2.98
CA GLY A 26 -12.56 -1.40 2.95
C GLY A 26 -12.67 -2.86 2.50
N ARG A 27 -13.71 -3.17 1.73
CA ARG A 27 -13.98 -4.55 1.29
C ARG A 27 -13.01 -4.97 0.18
N LEU A 28 -12.18 -5.95 0.49
CA LEU A 28 -11.29 -6.59 -0.49
C LEU A 28 -12.07 -7.47 -1.48
N PRO A 29 -11.58 -7.60 -2.74
CA PRO A 29 -12.16 -8.50 -3.73
C PRO A 29 -12.01 -9.98 -3.32
N LYS A 30 -12.74 -10.87 -4.02
CA LYS A 30 -12.60 -12.31 -3.83
C LYS A 30 -11.24 -12.79 -4.33
N VAL A 31 -10.71 -13.83 -3.68
CA VAL A 31 -9.46 -14.46 -4.08
C VAL A 31 -9.50 -14.99 -5.51
N ARG A 32 -8.37 -14.92 -6.21
CA ARG A 32 -8.20 -15.37 -7.60
C ARG A 32 -7.12 -16.44 -7.71
N PRO A 33 -7.25 -17.41 -8.64
CA PRO A 33 -6.23 -18.45 -8.82
C PRO A 33 -4.84 -17.90 -9.17
N ARG A 34 -4.77 -16.80 -9.92
CA ARG A 34 -3.53 -16.12 -10.35
C ARG A 34 -3.64 -14.63 -10.03
N PRO A 35 -3.21 -14.19 -8.83
CA PRO A 35 -3.20 -12.76 -8.51
C PRO A 35 -2.17 -12.04 -9.38
N ALA A 36 -2.44 -10.78 -9.71
CA ALA A 36 -1.55 -9.94 -10.50
C ALA A 36 -1.37 -8.59 -9.83
N LEU A 37 -0.14 -8.07 -9.86
CA LEU A 37 0.18 -6.71 -9.45
C LEU A 37 0.21 -5.82 -10.69
N ILE A 38 -0.62 -4.78 -10.69
CA ILE A 38 -0.61 -3.74 -11.73
C ILE A 38 -0.05 -2.47 -11.09
N LEU A 39 1.15 -2.09 -11.49
CA LEU A 39 1.81 -0.88 -11.00
C LEU A 39 1.60 0.26 -12.00
N LEU A 40 0.99 1.35 -11.55
CA LEU A 40 0.75 2.54 -12.37
C LEU A 40 1.77 3.63 -12.04
N ILE A 41 2.55 4.05 -13.02
CA ILE A 41 3.60 5.09 -12.89
C ILE A 41 3.32 6.20 -13.91
N GLY A 42 3.54 7.45 -13.51
CA GLY A 42 3.32 8.61 -14.37
C GLY A 42 3.19 9.90 -13.58
N LEU A 43 3.26 11.04 -14.28
CA LEU A 43 3.20 12.38 -13.68
C LEU A 43 1.91 12.62 -12.88
N PRO A 44 1.92 13.51 -11.87
CA PRO A 44 0.69 13.99 -11.24
C PRO A 44 -0.32 14.47 -12.30
N GLY A 45 -1.59 14.14 -12.12
CA GLY A 45 -2.64 14.49 -13.09
C GLY A 45 -2.74 13.60 -14.34
N SER A 46 -1.82 12.65 -14.56
CA SER A 46 -1.83 11.75 -15.75
C SER A 46 -2.98 10.72 -15.78
N GLY A 47 -3.95 10.79 -14.87
CA GLY A 47 -5.12 9.92 -14.86
C GLY A 47 -4.95 8.54 -14.21
N LYS A 48 -3.83 8.24 -13.54
CA LYS A 48 -3.56 6.92 -12.90
C LYS A 48 -4.70 6.45 -11.97
N SER A 49 -5.08 7.27 -10.99
CA SER A 49 -6.15 6.90 -10.05
C SER A 49 -7.51 6.77 -10.76
N HIS A 50 -7.75 7.54 -11.83
CA HIS A 50 -8.95 7.37 -12.66
C HIS A 50 -8.92 6.02 -13.39
N PHE A 51 -7.82 5.68 -14.05
CA PHE A 51 -7.64 4.39 -14.71
C PHE A 51 -7.80 3.22 -13.74
N ALA A 52 -7.17 3.27 -12.57
CA ALA A 52 -7.29 2.23 -11.53
C ALA A 52 -8.76 2.00 -11.13
N ARG A 53 -9.53 3.07 -10.91
CA ARG A 53 -10.97 2.96 -10.59
C ARG A 53 -11.78 2.36 -11.72
N GLN A 54 -11.53 2.75 -12.97
CA GLN A 54 -12.24 2.18 -14.12
C GLN A 54 -11.89 0.70 -14.34
N LEU A 55 -10.62 0.35 -14.13
CA LEU A 55 -10.16 -1.03 -14.20
C LEU A 55 -10.83 -1.88 -13.12
N ALA A 56 -10.88 -1.41 -11.87
CA ALA A 56 -11.48 -2.13 -10.75
C ALA A 56 -12.99 -2.39 -10.92
N LYS A 57 -13.71 -1.55 -11.68
CA LYS A 57 -15.12 -1.80 -12.03
C LYS A 57 -15.30 -3.03 -12.93
N ARG A 58 -14.35 -3.28 -13.84
CA ARG A 58 -14.39 -4.42 -14.78
C ARG A 58 -13.70 -5.65 -14.21
N HIS A 59 -12.64 -5.43 -13.46
CA HIS A 59 -11.82 -6.46 -12.84
C HIS A 59 -11.61 -6.10 -11.36
N PRO A 60 -12.50 -6.53 -10.44
CA PRO A 60 -12.40 -6.20 -9.02
C PRO A 60 -11.00 -6.45 -8.45
N ALA A 61 -10.35 -5.41 -7.96
CA ALA A 61 -8.99 -5.44 -7.47
C ALA A 61 -8.86 -4.53 -6.25
N ALA A 62 -7.96 -4.87 -5.32
CA ALA A 62 -7.56 -3.95 -4.28
C ALA A 62 -6.76 -2.80 -4.91
N ILE A 63 -7.11 -1.55 -4.58
CA ILE A 63 -6.40 -0.37 -5.07
C ILE A 63 -5.51 0.15 -3.93
N LEU A 64 -4.19 0.08 -4.12
CA LEU A 64 -3.22 0.70 -3.22
C LEU A 64 -2.76 2.04 -3.84
N ASP A 65 -3.48 3.12 -3.53
CA ASP A 65 -3.11 4.48 -3.95
C ASP A 65 -2.20 5.10 -2.88
N SER A 66 -0.91 5.32 -3.22
CA SER A 66 0.08 5.82 -2.25
C SER A 66 -0.28 7.17 -1.65
N ASP A 67 -0.94 8.05 -2.40
CA ASP A 67 -1.29 9.39 -1.92
C ASP A 67 -2.48 9.31 -0.96
N ALA A 68 -3.48 8.48 -1.27
CA ALA A 68 -4.58 8.20 -0.35
C ALA A 68 -4.10 7.50 0.94
N LEU A 69 -3.23 6.49 0.80
CA LEU A 69 -2.68 5.74 1.93
C LEU A 69 -1.76 6.58 2.81
N ARG A 70 -1.08 7.59 2.26
CA ARG A 70 -0.30 8.55 3.05
C ARG A 70 -1.19 9.30 4.04
N GLY A 71 -2.39 9.70 3.62
CA GLY A 71 -3.39 10.35 4.48
C GLY A 71 -3.87 9.48 5.65
N VAL A 72 -3.71 8.16 5.57
CA VAL A 72 -4.03 7.24 6.68
C VAL A 72 -2.96 7.32 7.77
N LEU A 73 -1.69 7.50 7.41
CA LEU A 73 -0.58 7.56 8.37
C LEU A 73 -0.32 8.99 8.90
N TYR A 74 -0.70 10.01 8.12
CA TYR A 74 -0.41 11.41 8.39
C TYR A 74 -1.66 12.28 8.23
N LYS A 75 -2.01 13.07 9.27
CA LYS A 75 -3.15 14.01 9.23
C LYS A 75 -2.94 15.15 8.23
N SER A 76 -1.69 15.54 8.01
CA SER A 76 -1.30 16.64 7.12
C SER A 76 -0.01 16.25 6.38
N PRO A 77 -0.11 15.44 5.31
CA PRO A 77 1.05 14.91 4.59
C PRO A 77 1.83 16.01 3.87
N GLN A 78 3.16 15.95 3.95
CA GLN A 78 4.09 16.91 3.34
C GLN A 78 4.96 16.27 2.23
N HIS A 79 4.79 14.98 1.96
CA HIS A 79 5.53 14.22 0.96
C HIS A 79 7.06 14.21 1.18
N THR A 80 7.49 14.29 2.44
CA THR A 80 8.92 14.28 2.78
C THR A 80 9.54 12.90 2.62
N ASP A 81 10.88 12.86 2.53
CA ASP A 81 11.62 11.60 2.49
C ASP A 81 11.37 10.72 3.72
N GLN A 82 11.17 11.33 4.89
CA GLN A 82 10.82 10.62 6.11
C GLN A 82 9.43 9.98 6.00
N GLU A 83 8.45 10.68 5.42
CA GLU A 83 7.14 10.12 5.15
C GLU A 83 7.21 8.96 4.17
N ASN A 84 7.99 9.11 3.10
CA ASN A 84 8.21 8.07 2.11
C ASN A 84 8.91 6.84 2.71
N ALA A 85 9.94 7.04 3.53
CA ALA A 85 10.69 5.98 4.20
C ALA A 85 9.83 5.16 5.18
N ARG A 86 8.77 5.75 5.74
CA ARG A 86 7.78 5.02 6.56
C ARG A 86 6.71 4.34 5.71
N LEU A 87 6.15 5.08 4.75
CA LEU A 87 4.99 4.66 3.97
C LEU A 87 5.30 3.49 3.02
N PHE A 88 6.37 3.59 2.23
CA PHE A 88 6.62 2.63 1.17
C PHE A 88 6.94 1.21 1.69
N PRO A 89 7.74 1.01 2.76
CA PRO A 89 7.90 -0.33 3.33
C PRO A 89 6.59 -0.95 3.82
N ALA A 90 5.69 -0.15 4.41
CA ALA A 90 4.37 -0.62 4.82
C ALA A 90 3.50 -1.02 3.62
N ILE A 91 3.49 -0.21 2.56
CA ILE A 91 2.79 -0.55 1.29
C ILE A 91 3.38 -1.82 0.67
N GLN A 92 4.71 -1.97 0.62
CA GLN A 92 5.36 -3.16 0.06
C GLN A 92 4.98 -4.43 0.83
N LEU A 93 4.98 -4.35 2.17
CA LEU A 93 4.53 -5.46 3.01
C LEU A 93 3.06 -5.80 2.77
N LEU A 94 2.19 -4.79 2.70
CA LEU A 94 0.77 -4.98 2.40
C LEU A 94 0.55 -5.61 1.03
N THR A 95 1.23 -5.12 -0.01
CA THR A 95 1.19 -5.71 -1.36
C THR A 95 1.54 -7.18 -1.33
N ARG A 96 2.63 -7.57 -0.64
CA ARG A 96 3.02 -8.98 -0.50
C ARG A 96 1.93 -9.81 0.17
N ARG A 97 1.37 -9.34 1.29
CA ARG A 97 0.27 -10.03 2.00
C ARG A 97 -0.95 -10.26 1.12
N LEU A 98 -1.35 -9.27 0.32
CA LEU A 98 -2.51 -9.39 -0.57
C LEU A 98 -2.24 -10.39 -1.70
N LEU A 99 -1.04 -10.37 -2.29
CA LEU A 99 -0.63 -11.32 -3.31
C LEU A 99 -0.56 -12.75 -2.77
N ASP A 100 -0.01 -12.96 -1.56
CA ASP A 100 0.09 -14.28 -0.93
C ASP A 100 -1.29 -14.86 -0.60
N ARG A 101 -2.22 -14.00 -0.15
CA ARG A 101 -3.64 -14.35 0.05
C ARG A 101 -4.42 -14.48 -1.25
N ARG A 102 -3.80 -14.14 -2.37
CA ARG A 102 -4.37 -14.15 -3.72
C ARG A 102 -5.60 -13.26 -3.88
N VAL A 103 -5.67 -12.17 -3.15
CA VAL A 103 -6.74 -11.16 -3.23
C VAL A 103 -6.62 -10.36 -4.53
#